data_AF-A0A0Q7F2Y6-F1
#
_entry.id   AF-A0A0Q7F2Y6-F1
#
_cell.length_a   1.000
_cell.length_b   1.000
_cell.length_c   1.000
_cell.angle_alpha   90.00
_cell.angle_beta   90.00
_cell.angle_gamma   90.00
#
_symmetry.space_group_name_H-M   'P 1'
#
loop_
_entity.id
_entity.type
_entity.pdbx_description
1 polymer ?
#
loop_
_entity_poly.entity_id
_entity_poly.type
_entity_poly.pdbx_seq_one_letter_code
_entity_poly.pdbx_strand_id
1 'polypeptide(L)'
;MDGDWISHGKVRAREAEGVVEVVVDGLTTQAKYYKPLVYEFFRKAWRGSRPSWGEFSVDIVMEYVGDPPWIDLDNLAKAILDAIKGYTFHDDAQVARLLVERRAGEREQIVVTVRKLSDVNLLGAAYQR
;
A
#
# COMPACT_ATOMS: atom_id res chain seq x y z
N MET A 1 -11.33 17.80 1.48
CA MET A 1 -10.34 18.15 0.44
C MET A 1 -9.56 16.88 0.19
N ASP A 2 -9.79 16.24 -0.94
CA ASP A 2 -8.97 15.11 -1.38
C ASP A 2 -7.53 15.61 -1.45
N GLY A 3 -6.60 14.94 -0.76
CA GLY A 3 -5.19 15.32 -0.83
C GLY A 3 -4.69 15.23 -2.27
N ASP A 4 -3.99 16.27 -2.72
CA ASP A 4 -3.37 16.29 -4.04
C ASP A 4 -2.40 15.11 -4.20
N TRP A 5 -2.41 14.48 -5.38
CA TRP A 5 -1.51 13.39 -5.69
C TRP A 5 -0.06 13.90 -5.82
N ILE A 6 0.83 13.35 -5.01
CA ILE A 6 2.28 13.51 -5.17
C ILE A 6 2.75 12.39 -6.09
N SER A 7 3.45 12.72 -7.19
CA SER A 7 3.90 11.75 -8.19
C SER A 7 5.42 11.82 -8.40
N HIS A 8 6.07 10.67 -8.56
CA HIS A 8 7.47 10.56 -8.98
C HIS A 8 7.70 9.22 -9.70
N GLY A 9 8.10 9.29 -10.97
CA GLY A 9 8.24 8.10 -11.82
C GLY A 9 6.91 7.37 -12.01
N LYS A 10 6.90 6.07 -11.70
CA LYS A 10 5.71 5.21 -11.78
C LYS A 10 4.87 5.19 -10.49
N VAL A 11 5.28 5.94 -9.47
CA VAL A 11 4.62 5.93 -8.16
C VAL A 11 3.92 7.25 -7.95
N ARG A 12 2.67 7.18 -7.48
CA ARG A 12 1.93 8.32 -6.97
C ARG A 12 1.30 7.95 -5.64
N ALA A 13 1.21 8.92 -4.75
CA ALA A 13 0.53 8.72 -3.49
C ALA A 13 -0.24 9.97 -3.07
N ARG A 14 -1.29 9.78 -2.29
CA ARG A 14 -2.03 10.85 -1.62
C ARG A 14 -2.36 10.42 -0.21
N GLU A 15 -2.67 11.42 0.62
CA GLU A 15 -3.21 11.19 1.95
C GLU A 15 -4.54 11.93 2.07
N ALA A 16 -5.60 11.21 2.41
CA ALA A 16 -6.93 11.76 2.61
C ALA A 16 -7.62 11.01 3.74
N GLU A 17 -8.30 11.73 4.64
CA GLU A 17 -9.10 11.12 5.72
C GLU A 17 -8.34 10.09 6.59
N GLY A 18 -7.03 10.32 6.82
CA GLY A 18 -6.19 9.41 7.60
C GLY A 18 -5.79 8.13 6.87
N VAL A 19 -6.00 8.09 5.55
CA VAL A 19 -5.64 6.98 4.67
C VAL A 19 -4.51 7.43 3.74
N VAL A 20 -3.41 6.68 3.74
CA VAL A 20 -2.34 6.83 2.74
C VAL A 20 -2.61 5.85 1.61
N GLU A 21 -2.84 6.38 0.41
CA GLU A 21 -3.05 5.60 -0.81
C GLU A 21 -1.81 5.74 -1.69
N VAL A 22 -1.20 4.62 -2.09
CA VAL A 22 -0.05 4.56 -3.00
C VAL A 22 -0.44 3.74 -4.21
N VAL A 23 -0.18 4.26 -5.40
CA VAL A 23 -0.41 3.58 -6.67
C VAL A 23 0.91 3.46 -7.42
N VAL A 24 1.20 2.26 -7.91
CA VAL A 24 2.32 1.97 -8.81
C VAL A 24 1.75 1.58 -10.17
N ASP A 25 2.06 2.36 -11.20
CA ASP A 25 1.58 2.13 -12.55
C ASP A 25 2.38 1.02 -13.25
N GLY A 26 1.66 0.07 -13.86
CA GLY A 26 2.19 -1.09 -14.57
C GLY A 26 2.53 -2.27 -13.67
N LEU A 27 2.48 -3.48 -14.24
CA LEU A 27 2.90 -4.71 -13.56
C LEU A 27 4.24 -5.23 -14.06
N THR A 28 4.87 -6.01 -13.20
CA THR A 28 6.00 -6.88 -13.53
C THR A 28 5.87 -8.18 -12.76
N THR A 29 6.43 -9.26 -13.29
CA THR A 29 6.52 -10.56 -12.62
C THR A 29 7.57 -10.57 -11.49
N GLN A 30 8.43 -9.55 -11.41
CA GLN A 30 9.50 -9.47 -10.41
C GLN A 30 9.07 -8.66 -9.18
N ALA A 31 8.53 -9.32 -8.15
CA ALA A 31 8.12 -8.65 -6.90
C ALA A 31 9.19 -7.74 -6.27
N LYS A 32 10.46 -8.14 -6.35
CA LYS A 32 11.60 -7.35 -5.84
C LYS A 32 11.76 -5.97 -6.49
N TYR A 33 11.17 -5.75 -7.68
CA TYR A 33 11.23 -4.48 -8.40
C TYR A 33 10.46 -3.37 -7.67
N TYR A 34 9.38 -3.71 -6.96
CA TYR A 34 8.52 -2.71 -6.32
C TYR A 34 9.19 -2.04 -5.11
N LYS A 35 10.02 -2.78 -4.37
CA LYS A 35 10.69 -2.25 -3.17
C LYS A 35 11.51 -0.98 -3.43
N PRO A 36 12.54 -0.98 -4.31
CA PRO A 36 13.34 0.22 -4.56
C PRO A 36 12.53 1.36 -5.17
N LEU A 37 11.51 1.05 -5.98
CA LEU A 37 10.66 2.03 -6.64
C LEU A 37 9.81 2.81 -5.62
N VAL A 38 9.09 2.11 -4.76
CA VAL A 38 8.26 2.71 -3.71
C VAL A 38 9.13 3.38 -2.64
N TYR A 39 10.24 2.75 -2.25
CA TYR A 39 11.18 3.32 -1.28
C TYR A 39 11.77 4.65 -1.78
N GLU A 40 12.18 4.72 -3.06
CA GLU A 40 12.69 5.97 -3.63
C GLU A 40 11.64 7.07 -3.61
N PHE A 41 10.40 6.76 -3.99
CA PHE A 41 9.29 7.72 -3.93
C PHE A 41 9.13 8.30 -2.52
N PHE A 42 9.04 7.44 -1.50
CA PHE A 42 8.88 7.90 -0.12
C PHE A 42 10.08 8.71 0.38
N ARG A 43 11.29 8.30 0.00
CA ARG A 43 12.52 8.99 0.38
C ARG A 43 12.65 10.38 -0.27
N LYS A 44 12.33 10.50 -1.55
CA LYS A 44 12.65 11.70 -2.35
C LYS A 44 11.46 12.62 -2.54
N ALA A 45 10.27 12.08 -2.76
CA ALA A 45 9.09 12.84 -3.18
C ALA A 45 8.05 13.03 -2.08
N TRP A 46 7.81 12.03 -1.22
CA TRP A 46 6.73 12.10 -0.23
C TRP A 46 6.92 13.25 0.77
N ARG A 47 5.86 14.03 0.97
CA ARG A 47 5.79 15.15 1.92
C ARG A 47 4.53 15.13 2.79
N GLY A 48 3.76 14.04 2.74
CA GLY A 48 2.60 13.83 3.61
C GLY A 48 3.02 13.45 5.03
N SER A 49 2.17 12.71 5.73
CA SER A 49 2.40 12.34 7.11
C SER A 49 3.70 11.55 7.32
N ARG A 50 4.22 11.72 8.54
CA ARG A 50 5.36 10.96 9.08
C ARG A 50 4.85 9.66 9.69
N PRO A 51 5.69 8.62 9.82
CA PRO A 51 5.29 7.39 10.49
C PRO A 51 4.81 7.66 11.92
N SER A 52 3.86 6.86 12.39
CA SER A 52 3.34 6.96 13.76
C SER A 52 3.16 5.58 14.43
N TRP A 53 3.12 5.59 15.76
CA TRP A 53 2.82 4.41 16.59
C TRP A 53 1.33 4.06 16.60
N GLY A 54 0.99 2.79 16.78
CA GLY A 54 -0.38 2.24 16.78
C GLY A 54 -0.52 1.04 15.84
N GLU A 55 -1.73 0.48 15.74
CA GLU A 55 -2.03 -0.62 14.83
C GLU A 55 -2.49 -0.11 13.46
N PHE A 56 -2.18 -0.85 12.39
CA PHE A 56 -2.48 -0.49 11.01
C PHE A 56 -3.11 -1.64 10.24
N SER A 57 -3.98 -1.27 9.29
CA SER A 57 -4.44 -2.13 8.20
C SER A 57 -3.71 -1.74 6.93
N VAL A 58 -3.20 -2.74 6.22
CA VAL A 58 -2.58 -2.58 4.90
C VAL A 58 -3.34 -3.45 3.89
N ASP A 59 -3.93 -2.82 2.89
CA ASP A 59 -4.55 -3.49 1.76
C ASP A 59 -3.64 -3.33 0.54
N ILE A 60 -3.23 -4.44 -0.10
CA ILE A 60 -2.40 -4.47 -1.31
C ILE A 60 -3.20 -5.17 -2.41
N VAL A 61 -3.57 -4.42 -3.43
CA VAL A 61 -4.36 -4.90 -4.56
C VAL A 61 -3.52 -4.85 -5.82
N MET A 62 -3.29 -6.01 -6.43
CA MET A 62 -2.73 -6.11 -7.76
C MET A 62 -3.86 -6.16 -8.79
N GLU A 63 -3.99 -5.10 -9.57
CA GLU A 63 -4.93 -5.03 -10.70
C GLU A 63 -4.23 -5.43 -11.99
N TYR A 64 -4.78 -6.42 -12.69
CA TYR A 64 -4.28 -6.91 -13.98
C TYR A 64 -5.34 -6.78 -15.06
N VAL A 65 -4.88 -6.71 -16.32
CA VAL A 65 -5.73 -6.75 -17.52
C VAL A 65 -5.42 -8.02 -18.29
N GLY A 66 -6.47 -8.74 -18.73
CA GLY A 66 -6.29 -10.03 -19.40
C GLY A 66 -5.97 -11.15 -18.41
N ASP A 67 -4.90 -11.89 -18.66
CA ASP A 67 -4.50 -13.01 -17.80
C ASP A 67 -3.70 -12.53 -16.57
N PRO A 68 -3.93 -13.11 -15.39
CA PRO A 68 -3.21 -12.74 -14.18
C PRO A 68 -1.72 -13.07 -14.33
N PRO A 69 -0.80 -12.14 -14.00
CA PRO A 69 0.62 -12.42 -14.08
C PRO A 69 1.02 -13.47 -13.05
N TRP A 70 2.02 -14.27 -13.41
CA TRP A 70 2.64 -15.20 -12.47
C TRP A 70 3.59 -14.43 -11.55
N ILE A 71 3.02 -13.92 -10.47
CA ILE A 71 3.71 -13.28 -9.37
C ILE A 71 3.18 -13.85 -8.07
N ASP A 72 4.10 -14.06 -7.15
CA ASP A 72 3.83 -14.53 -5.82
C ASP A 72 3.38 -13.37 -4.92
N LEU A 73 2.20 -13.50 -4.31
CA LEU A 73 1.57 -12.42 -3.57
C LEU A 73 2.27 -12.12 -2.24
N ASP A 74 2.85 -13.11 -1.55
CA ASP A 74 3.62 -12.86 -0.33
C ASP A 74 4.93 -12.14 -0.63
N ASN A 75 5.61 -12.45 -1.73
CA ASN A 75 6.78 -11.71 -2.18
C ASN A 75 6.44 -10.26 -2.57
N LEU A 76 5.31 -10.04 -3.25
CA LEU A 76 4.81 -8.70 -3.53
C LEU A 76 4.54 -7.94 -2.23
N ALA A 77 3.78 -8.56 -1.32
CA ALA A 77 3.44 -7.95 -0.04
C ALA A 77 4.67 -7.61 0.79
N LYS A 78 5.63 -8.53 0.89
CA LYS A 78 6.91 -8.30 1.57
C LYS A 78 7.67 -7.11 0.97
N ALA A 79 7.76 -7.03 -0.35
CA ALA A 79 8.45 -5.93 -1.03
C ALA A 79 7.80 -4.57 -0.77
N ILE A 80 6.46 -4.52 -0.76
CA ILE A 80 5.69 -3.31 -0.47
C ILE A 80 5.83 -2.89 1.00
N LEU A 81 5.61 -3.83 1.94
CA LEU A 81 5.73 -3.56 3.39
C LEU A 81 7.12 -3.02 3.75
N ASP A 82 8.18 -3.65 3.23
CA ASP A 82 9.56 -3.19 3.41
C ASP A 82 9.78 -1.76 2.89
N ALA A 83 9.08 -1.36 1.82
CA ALA A 83 9.27 -0.07 1.17
C ALA A 83 8.53 1.08 1.86
N ILE A 84 7.38 0.78 2.48
CA ILE A 84 6.55 1.77 3.19
C ILE A 84 6.86 1.84 4.69
N LYS A 85 7.56 0.83 5.24
CA LYS A 85 8.09 0.82 6.62
C LYS A 85 9.02 2.03 6.83
N GLY A 86 8.88 2.68 7.98
CA GLY A 86 9.59 3.91 8.32
C GLY A 86 9.00 5.18 7.69
N TYR A 87 7.96 5.07 6.85
CA TYR A 87 7.27 6.22 6.27
C TYR A 87 5.79 6.27 6.65
N THR A 88 5.11 5.13 6.67
CA THR A 88 3.69 5.04 7.05
C THR A 88 3.50 4.57 8.50
N PHE A 89 4.29 3.60 8.94
CA PHE A 89 4.41 3.10 10.31
C PHE A 89 5.90 2.87 10.64
N HIS A 90 6.26 2.75 11.92
CA HIS A 90 7.66 2.55 12.33
C HIS A 90 8.13 1.11 12.10
N ASP A 91 7.28 0.12 12.37
CA ASP A 91 7.63 -1.30 12.31
C ASP A 91 6.51 -2.17 11.72
N ASP A 92 6.87 -3.26 11.04
CA ASP A 92 5.93 -4.21 10.44
C ASP A 92 5.10 -4.97 11.49
N ALA A 93 5.60 -5.08 12.73
CA ALA A 93 4.81 -5.56 13.86
C ALA A 93 3.57 -4.69 14.17
N GLN A 94 3.51 -3.47 13.64
CA GLN A 94 2.33 -2.59 13.78
C GLN A 94 1.22 -2.92 12.78
N VAL A 95 1.44 -3.81 11.81
CA VAL A 95 0.40 -4.23 10.85
C VAL A 95 -0.44 -5.33 11.47
N ALA A 96 -1.63 -4.97 11.96
CA ALA A 96 -2.57 -5.91 12.58
C ALA A 96 -3.51 -6.59 11.57
N ARG A 97 -3.71 -5.96 10.39
CA ARG A 97 -4.47 -6.53 9.27
C ARG A 97 -3.71 -6.35 7.97
N LEU A 98 -3.54 -7.44 7.24
CA LEU A 98 -2.94 -7.45 5.91
C LEU A 98 -3.88 -8.17 4.94
N LEU A 99 -4.34 -7.47 3.90
CA LEU A 99 -5.01 -8.07 2.75
C LEU A 99 -4.09 -7.95 1.55
N VAL A 100 -3.88 -9.07 0.85
CA VAL A 100 -3.15 -9.10 -0.41
C VAL A 100 -4.00 -9.85 -1.41
N GLU A 101 -4.41 -9.19 -2.47
CA GLU A 101 -5.26 -9.81 -3.48
C GLU A 101 -4.83 -9.45 -4.90
N ARG A 102 -5.18 -10.33 -5.82
CA ARG A 102 -5.14 -10.06 -7.26
C ARG A 102 -6.57 -9.94 -7.75
N ARG A 103 -6.86 -8.93 -8.56
CA ARG A 103 -8.18 -8.76 -9.19
C ARG A 103 -8.02 -8.26 -10.62
N ALA A 104 -8.98 -8.59 -11.47
CA ALA A 104 -9.09 -7.93 -12.76
C ALA A 104 -9.41 -6.44 -12.54
N GLY A 105 -8.78 -5.56 -13.30
CA GLY A 105 -9.00 -4.12 -13.25
C GLY A 105 -9.01 -3.51 -14.65
N GLU A 106 -9.16 -2.19 -14.72
CA GLU A 106 -9.15 -1.45 -15.99
C GLU A 106 -7.73 -1.16 -16.49
N ARG A 107 -6.73 -1.32 -15.62
CA ARG A 107 -5.32 -1.07 -15.91
C ARG A 107 -4.44 -1.94 -15.02
N GLU A 108 -3.22 -2.15 -15.50
CA GLU A 108 -2.16 -2.80 -14.74
C GLU A 108 -1.60 -1.85 -13.68
N GLN A 109 -1.80 -2.15 -12.40
CA GLN A 109 -1.27 -1.36 -11.30
C GLN A 109 -1.25 -2.11 -9.96
N ILE A 110 -0.40 -1.65 -9.04
CA ILE A 110 -0.47 -2.02 -7.62
C ILE A 110 -1.09 -0.85 -6.85
N VAL A 111 -2.15 -1.11 -6.11
CA VAL A 111 -2.79 -0.14 -5.20
C VAL A 111 -2.55 -0.57 -3.77
N VAL A 112 -1.97 0.31 -2.96
CA VAL A 112 -1.67 0.08 -1.54
C VAL A 112 -2.44 1.10 -0.72
N THR A 113 -3.21 0.62 0.24
CA THR A 113 -3.95 1.47 1.17
C THR A 113 -3.47 1.20 2.59
N VAL A 114 -2.99 2.22 3.28
CA VAL A 114 -2.57 2.13 4.68
C VAL A 114 -3.51 2.97 5.54
N ARG A 115 -4.09 2.35 6.57
CA ARG A 115 -5.02 3.01 7.50
C ARG A 115 -4.61 2.70 8.92
N LYS A 116 -4.59 3.71 9.78
CA LYS A 116 -4.44 3.49 11.22
C LYS A 116 -5.73 2.90 11.77
N LEU A 117 -5.63 1.80 12.50
CA LEU A 117 -6.73 1.25 13.27
C LEU A 117 -6.81 2.04 14.57
N SER A 118 -7.74 2.99 14.66
CA SER A 118 -8.09 3.58 15.95
C SER A 118 -8.84 2.54 16.79
N ASP A 119 -8.62 2.52 18.10
CA ASP A 119 -9.22 1.59 19.08
C ASP A 119 -10.75 1.41 18.95
N VAL A 120 -11.44 2.39 18.36
CA VAL A 120 -12.89 2.39 18.12
C VAL A 120 -13.35 1.33 17.10
N ASN A 121 -12.50 0.85 16.19
CA ASN A 121 -12.91 0.01 15.06
C ASN A 121 -12.67 -1.50 15.21
N LEU A 122 -12.00 -1.96 16.27
CA LEU A 122 -11.83 -3.40 16.53
C LEU A 122 -13.13 -4.10 16.96
N LEU A 123 -14.16 -3.34 17.37
CA LEU A 123 -15.47 -3.89 17.75
C LEU A 123 -16.53 -3.85 16.62
N GLY A 124 -16.33 -3.05 15.57
CA GLY A 124 -17.34 -2.84 14.51
C GLY A 124 -17.23 -3.81 13.32
N ALA A 125 -16.02 -4.21 12.94
CA ALA A 125 -15.80 -5.04 11.74
C ALA A 125 -15.82 -6.55 12.02
N ALA A 126 -15.71 -6.97 13.29
CA ALA A 126 -15.69 -8.38 13.68
C ALA A 126 -17.10 -9.04 13.73
N TYR A 127 -18.18 -8.29 13.51
CA TYR A 127 -19.57 -8.78 13.69
C TYR A 127 -20.50 -8.51 12.51
N GLN A 128 -19.97 -8.38 11.29
CA GLN A 128 -20.76 -8.33 10.06
C GLN A 128 -20.17 -9.29 9.01
N ARG A 129 -20.42 -10.59 9.19
CA ARG A 129 -20.56 -11.56 8.11
C ARG A 129 -21.70 -12.51 8.45
#